data_AF-A0A6P0Y4K0-F1
#
_entry.id   AF-A0A6P0Y4K0-F1
#
_cell.length_a   1.000
_cell.length_b   1.000
_cell.length_c   1.000
_cell.angle_alpha   90.00
_cell.angle_beta   90.00
_cell.angle_gamma   90.00
#
_symmetry.space_group_name_H-M   'P 1'
#
loop_
_entity.id
_entity.type
_entity.pdbx_description
1 polymer ?
#
loop_
_entity_poly.entity_id
_entity_poly.type
_entity_poly.pdbx_seq_one_letter_code
_entity_poly.pdbx_strand_id
1 'polypeptide(L)'
;MAACRYCYNVAIETQKQNGKIAKLKLRNQIMNGNLPEWVKETPNHIRQNAIFDAHQAYNASINCKFRSCKAPRQTIKFNNSNYRNGKWYPRLTKKFSFKSSEPLP
;
A
#
# COMPACT_ATOMS: atom_id res chain seq x y z
N MET A 1 5.10 -4.00 -8.43
CA MET A 1 3.74 -3.42 -8.27
C MET A 1 2.58 -4.42 -8.33
N ALA A 2 2.79 -5.68 -8.78
CA ALA A 2 1.71 -6.67 -8.87
C ALA A 2 1.08 -7.01 -7.50
N ALA A 3 1.91 -7.27 -6.47
CA ALA A 3 1.43 -7.60 -5.13
C ALA A 3 0.61 -6.47 -4.48
N CYS A 4 1.02 -5.21 -4.64
CA CYS A 4 0.26 -4.06 -4.16
C CYS A 4 -1.14 -4.02 -4.76
N ARG A 5 -1.23 -4.19 -6.09
CA ARG A 5 -2.50 -4.20 -6.81
C ARG A 5 -3.37 -5.37 -6.37
N TYR A 6 -2.79 -6.54 -6.16
CA TYR A 6 -3.50 -7.70 -5.63
C TYR A 6 -4.08 -7.41 -4.24
N CYS A 7 -3.25 -7.00 -3.27
CA CYS A 7 -3.71 -6.67 -1.92
C CYS A 7 -4.75 -5.55 -1.90
N TYR A 8 -4.63 -4.55 -2.78
CA TYR A 8 -5.64 -3.50 -2.93
C TYR A 8 -6.97 -4.08 -3.41
N ASN A 9 -6.96 -4.89 -4.47
CA ASN A 9 -8.19 -5.44 -5.07
C ASN A 9 -8.90 -6.40 -4.11
N VAL A 10 -8.15 -7.29 -3.44
CA VAL A 10 -8.68 -8.18 -2.40
C VAL A 10 -9.29 -7.37 -1.25
N ALA A 11 -8.66 -6.26 -0.86
CA ALA A 11 -9.21 -5.40 0.18
C ALA A 11 -10.54 -4.74 -0.21
N ILE A 12 -10.65 -4.23 -1.45
CA ILE A 12 -11.90 -3.68 -1.96
C ILE A 12 -12.99 -4.76 -2.04
N GLU A 13 -12.65 -5.95 -2.54
CA GLU A 13 -13.59 -7.07 -2.63
C GLU A 13 -14.10 -7.47 -1.24
N THR A 14 -13.20 -7.62 -0.27
CA THR A 14 -13.56 -7.97 1.12
C THR A 14 -14.50 -6.93 1.73
N GLN A 15 -14.27 -5.64 1.47
CA GLN A 15 -15.16 -4.58 1.96
C GLN A 15 -16.49 -4.50 1.22
N LYS A 16 -16.53 -4.86 -0.07
CA LYS A 16 -17.80 -4.96 -0.81
C LYS A 16 -18.66 -6.12 -0.32
N GLN A 17 -18.05 -7.24 0.08
CA GLN A 17 -18.77 -8.41 0.59
C GLN A 17 -19.24 -8.22 2.04
N ASN A 18 -18.37 -7.72 2.91
CA ASN A 18 -18.62 -7.68 4.36
C ASN A 18 -19.04 -6.28 4.86
N GLY A 19 -19.12 -5.29 3.97
CA GLY A 19 -19.32 -3.89 4.31
C GLY A 19 -18.06 -3.23 4.90
N LYS A 20 -18.28 -2.08 5.54
CA LYS A 20 -17.18 -1.22 6.02
C LYS A 20 -16.49 -1.84 7.23
N ILE A 21 -15.35 -2.47 7.00
CA ILE A 21 -14.46 -3.01 8.06
C ILE A 21 -13.45 -1.94 8.50
N ALA A 22 -13.11 -1.91 9.79
CA ALA A 22 -12.07 -1.03 10.32
C ALA A 22 -10.68 -1.31 9.72
N LYS A 23 -9.90 -0.26 9.47
CA LYS A 23 -8.59 -0.27 8.81
C LYS A 23 -7.62 -1.37 9.27
N LEU A 24 -7.39 -1.48 10.58
CA LEU A 24 -6.43 -2.46 11.13
C LEU A 24 -6.99 -3.89 11.06
N LYS A 25 -8.29 -4.06 11.29
CA LYS A 25 -8.97 -5.35 11.20
C LYS A 25 -8.91 -5.91 9.78
N LEU A 26 -9.18 -5.06 8.77
CA LEU A 26 -9.08 -5.42 7.35
C LEU A 26 -7.66 -5.88 7.00
N ARG A 27 -6.64 -5.15 7.46
CA ARG A 27 -5.24 -5.52 7.24
C ARG A 27 -4.90 -6.86 7.86
N ASN A 28 -5.29 -7.12 9.10
CA ASN A 28 -5.00 -8.39 9.76
C ASN A 28 -5.72 -9.55 9.06
N GLN A 29 -6.98 -9.38 8.65
CA GLN A 29 -7.74 -10.40 7.94
C GLN A 29 -7.07 -10.80 6.61
N ILE A 30 -6.61 -9.83 5.82
CA ILE A 30 -5.97 -10.10 4.52
C ILE A 30 -4.55 -10.63 4.69
N MET A 31 -3.78 -10.08 5.63
CA MET A 31 -2.38 -10.49 5.85
C MET A 31 -2.25 -11.87 6.46
N ASN A 32 -3.18 -12.25 7.33
CA ASN A 32 -3.23 -13.59 7.93
C ASN A 32 -4.03 -14.58 7.06
N GLY A 33 -4.65 -14.10 5.98
CA GLY A 33 -5.39 -14.93 5.03
C GLY A 33 -4.47 -15.71 4.10
N ASN A 34 -5.10 -16.50 3.22
CA ASN A 34 -4.37 -17.30 2.24
C ASN A 34 -3.89 -16.42 1.06
N LEU A 35 -2.73 -15.79 1.22
CA LEU A 35 -2.08 -15.01 0.16
C LEU A 35 -1.22 -15.92 -0.74
N PRO A 36 -1.17 -15.67 -2.06
CA PRO A 36 -0.24 -16.36 -2.96
C PRO A 36 1.22 -16.15 -2.56
N GLU A 37 2.09 -17.12 -2.85
CA GLU A 37 3.49 -17.08 -2.41
C GLU A 37 4.26 -15.86 -2.94
N TRP A 38 4.09 -15.55 -4.22
CA TRP A 38 4.67 -14.35 -4.86
C TRP A 38 4.18 -13.03 -4.23
N VAL A 39 3.05 -13.03 -3.51
CA VAL A 39 2.60 -11.88 -2.73
C VAL A 39 3.32 -11.85 -1.38
N LYS A 40 3.46 -13.01 -0.71
CA LYS A 40 4.12 -13.11 0.60
C LYS A 40 5.58 -12.69 0.55
N GLU A 41 6.30 -13.04 -0.51
CA GLU A 41 7.69 -12.63 -0.77
C GLU A 41 7.87 -11.11 -0.75
N THR A 42 6.81 -10.35 -1.09
CA THR A 42 6.91 -8.89 -1.09
C THR A 42 6.94 -8.31 0.33
N PRO A 43 7.71 -7.22 0.56
CA PRO A 43 7.81 -6.60 1.88
C PRO A 43 6.45 -6.23 2.48
N ASN A 44 6.27 -6.56 3.76
CA ASN A 44 4.99 -6.39 4.46
C ASN A 44 4.46 -4.95 4.38
N HIS A 45 5.33 -3.96 4.56
CA HIS A 45 4.94 -2.54 4.56
C HIS A 45 4.27 -2.11 3.24
N ILE A 46 4.74 -2.64 2.10
CA ILE A 46 4.19 -2.33 0.78
C ILE A 46 2.77 -2.86 0.64
N ARG A 47 2.56 -4.12 1.05
CA ARG A 47 1.25 -4.76 1.02
C ARG A 47 0.27 -4.07 1.98
N GLN A 48 0.74 -3.72 3.17
CA GLN A 48 -0.06 -3.02 4.18
C GLN A 48 -0.53 -1.65 3.70
N ASN A 49 0.36 -0.88 3.08
CA ASN A 49 0.00 0.42 2.50
C ASN A 49 -1.07 0.28 1.41
N ALA A 50 -1.00 -0.76 0.58
CA ALA A 50 -2.01 -1.01 -0.44
C ALA A 50 -3.41 -1.30 0.16
N ILE A 51 -3.49 -2.08 1.23
CA ILE A 51 -4.76 -2.34 1.94
C ILE A 51 -5.31 -1.06 2.57
N PHE A 52 -4.45 -0.24 3.17
CA PHE A 52 -4.87 1.03 3.76
C PHE A 52 -5.39 2.02 2.73
N ASP A 53 -4.78 2.04 1.55
CA ASP A 53 -5.23 2.85 0.45
C ASP A 53 -6.59 2.38 -0.10
N ALA A 54 -6.80 1.06 -0.21
CA ALA A 54 -8.09 0.48 -0.56
C ALA A 54 -9.19 0.88 0.44
N HIS A 55 -8.91 0.75 1.74
CA HIS A 55 -9.85 1.17 2.79
C HIS A 55 -10.19 2.66 2.70
N GLN A 56 -9.21 3.53 2.42
CA GLN A 56 -9.46 4.95 2.23
C GLN A 56 -10.33 5.22 0.98
N ALA A 57 -10.04 4.53 -0.13
CA ALA A 57 -10.83 4.66 -1.36
C ALA A 57 -12.28 4.22 -1.16
N TYR A 58 -12.50 3.10 -0.46
CA TYR A 58 -13.83 2.60 -0.13
C TYR A 58 -14.61 3.55 0.79
N ASN A 59 -13.93 4.16 1.77
CA ASN A 59 -14.55 5.17 2.64
C ASN A 59 -14.92 6.46 1.89
N ALA A 60 -14.16 6.84 0.87
CA ALA A 60 -14.48 7.99 0.04
C ALA A 60 -15.62 7.69 -0.94
N SER A 61 -15.69 6.46 -1.47
CA SER A 61 -16.75 6.01 -2.35
C SER A 61 -16.94 4.49 -2.29
N ILE A 62 -18.17 4.07 -1.96
CA ILE A 62 -18.57 2.65 -1.99
C ILE A 62 -18.41 2.05 -3.41
N ASN A 63 -18.60 2.88 -4.43
CA ASN A 63 -18.45 2.50 -5.85
C ASN A 63 -16.99 2.55 -6.36
N CYS A 64 -16.01 2.51 -5.46
CA CYS A 64 -14.60 2.46 -5.83
C CYS A 64 -14.29 1.25 -6.74
N LYS A 65 -13.38 1.49 -7.69
CA LYS A 65 -12.98 0.52 -8.71
C LYS A 65 -11.70 -0.21 -8.30
N PHE A 66 -11.55 -1.42 -8.80
CA PHE A 66 -10.29 -2.16 -8.71
C PHE A 66 -9.18 -1.47 -9.51
N ARG A 67 -7.93 -1.71 -9.11
CA ARG A 67 -6.75 -1.29 -9.86
C ARG A 67 -6.50 -2.24 -11.02
N SER A 68 -6.35 -1.67 -12.21
CA SER A 68 -5.97 -2.40 -13.43
C SER A 68 -4.53 -2.10 -13.82
N CYS A 69 -3.81 -3.09 -14.35
CA CYS A 69 -2.51 -2.85 -14.99
C CYS A 69 -2.64 -2.06 -16.29
N LYS A 70 -3.80 -2.14 -16.95
CA LYS A 70 -4.10 -1.43 -18.20
C LYS A 70 -4.64 -0.01 -17.95
N ALA A 71 -4.69 0.44 -16.70
CA ALA A 71 -5.11 1.80 -16.40
C ALA A 71 -4.13 2.78 -17.08
N PRO A 72 -4.61 3.75 -17.87
CA PRO A 72 -3.74 4.67 -18.63
C PRO A 72 -2.91 5.57 -17.71
N ARG A 73 -3.31 5.70 -16.44
CA ARG A 73 -2.61 6.45 -15.41
C ARG A 73 -2.61 5.63 -14.11
N GLN A 74 -1.46 5.60 -13.43
CA GLN A 74 -1.31 4.99 -12.12
C GLN A 74 -0.81 6.04 -11.13
N THR A 75 -1.53 6.24 -10.03
CA THR A 75 -1.13 7.19 -8.99
C THR A 75 -0.16 6.52 -8.03
N ILE A 76 1.04 7.09 -7.89
CA ILE A 76 1.96 6.75 -6.80
C ILE A 76 1.53 7.55 -5.58
N LYS A 77 1.07 6.86 -4.54
CA LYS A 77 0.61 7.50 -3.31
C LYS A 77 1.61 7.24 -2.20
N PHE A 78 2.15 8.32 -1.64
CA PHE A 78 2.99 8.27 -0.45
C PHE A 78 2.11 8.38 0.78
N ASN A 79 2.44 7.63 1.83
CA ASN A 79 1.76 7.76 3.10
C ASN A 79 2.18 9.09 3.75
N ASN A 80 1.21 9.91 4.17
CA ASN A 80 1.47 11.20 4.79
C ASN A 80 2.34 11.08 6.05
N SER A 81 2.25 9.96 6.78
CA SER A 81 3.12 9.71 7.94
C SER A 81 4.61 9.61 7.60
N ASN A 82 4.95 9.37 6.34
CA ASN A 82 6.33 9.30 5.89
C ASN A 82 6.93 10.70 5.69
N TYR A 83 6.10 11.72 5.44
CA TYR A 83 6.56 13.10 5.37
C TYR A 83 6.77 13.65 6.78
N ARG A 84 8.04 13.83 7.16
CA ARG A 84 8.43 14.34 8.49
C ARG A 84 9.60 15.32 8.36
N ASN A 85 9.55 16.42 9.12
CA ASN A 85 10.60 17.43 9.16
C ASN A 85 10.96 17.98 7.76
N GLY A 86 9.94 18.23 6.92
CA GLY A 86 10.10 18.78 5.57
C GLY A 86 10.65 17.78 4.54
N LYS A 87 10.71 16.48 4.85
CA LYS A 87 11.28 15.44 3.96
C LYS A 87 10.46 14.16 3.99
N TRP A 88 10.40 13.45 2.87
CA TRP A 88 9.66 12.18 2.73
C TRP A 88 10.38 10.96 3.30
N TYR A 89 11.71 11.01 3.37
CA TYR A 89 12.52 9.91 3.88
C TYR A 89 13.69 10.48 4.69
N PRO A 90 14.10 9.82 5.79
CA PRO A 90 15.27 10.25 6.56
C PRO A 90 16.52 10.16 5.69
N ARG A 91 17.41 11.16 5.79
CA ARG A 91 18.68 11.17 5.02
C ARG A 91 19.65 10.08 5.47
N LEU A 92 19.59 9.69 6.75
CA LEU A 92 20.55 8.80 7.40
C LEU A 92 19.83 8.05 8.53
N THR A 93 19.91 6.71 8.53
CA THR A 93 19.73 5.95 9.76
C THR A 93 20.93 6.27 10.67
N LYS A 94 20.70 6.52 11.97
CA LYS A 94 21.81 6.74 12.93
C LYS A 94 22.84 5.61 12.72
N LYS A 95 24.07 5.97 12.33
CA LYS A 95 25.24 5.10 12.03
C LYS A 95 25.45 4.60 10.58
N PHE A 96 24.63 4.95 9.59
CA PHE A 96 24.91 4.60 8.19
C PHE A 96 25.03 5.85 7.32
N SER A 97 26.11 5.96 6.56
CA SER A 97 26.27 6.97 5.51
C SER A 97 25.55 6.52 4.23
N PHE A 98 24.69 7.38 3.70
CA PHE A 98 24.07 7.15 2.39
C PHE A 98 25.14 7.37 1.31
N LYS A 99 25.53 6.30 0.61
CA LYS A 99 26.24 6.38 -0.67
C LYS A 99 25.20 6.29 -1.78
N SER A 100 24.99 7.39 -2.49
CA SER A 100 24.23 7.36 -3.73
C SER A 100 25.05 6.65 -4.80
N SER A 101 24.42 5.79 -5.60
CA SER A 101 25.07 5.18 -6.77
C SER A 101 25.34 6.21 -7.87
N GLU A 102 24.58 7.31 -7.89
CA GLU A 102 24.70 8.40 -8.84
C GLU A 102 24.54 9.76 -8.13
N PRO A 103 25.20 10.84 -8.61
CA PRO A 103 25.00 12.17 -8.05
C PRO A 103 23.55 12.63 -8.23
N LEU A 104 22.94 13.11 -7.14
CA LEU A 104 21.60 13.71 -7.20
C LEU A 104 21.73 15.12 -7.80
N PRO A 105 20.89 15.51 -8.78
CA PRO A 105 20.88 16.85 -9.38
C PRO A 105 20.42 17.93 -8.41
#